data_AF-A0A1V3PQL3-F1
#
_entry.id   AF-A0A1V3PQL3-F1
#
_cell.length_a   1.000
_cell.length_b   1.000
_cell.length_c   1.000
_cell.angle_alpha   90.00
_cell.angle_beta   90.00
_cell.angle_gamma   90.00
#
_symmetry.space_group_name_H-M   'P 1'
#
loop_
_entity.id
_entity.type
_entity.pdbx_description
1 polymer ?
#
loop_
_entity_poly.entity_id
_entity_poly.type
_entity_poly.pdbx_seq_one_letter_code
_entity_poly.pdbx_strand_id
1 'polypeptide(L)'
;MHSAVEVAFMKTESEIQTALNNERRAFTRKQASFFALLTSHSLRGNRPPATQDTDVAENEALAAETDWKAKDVEFRRIVDESITGRRH
;
A
#
# COMPACT_ATOMS: atom_id res chain seq x y z
N MET A 1 30.25 -12.73 20.23
CA MET A 1 30.09 -11.29 19.90
C MET A 1 29.74 -11.24 18.43
N HIS A 2 28.54 -10.80 18.05
CA HIS A 2 28.21 -10.62 16.63
C HIS A 2 28.96 -9.41 16.08
N SER A 3 29.45 -9.52 14.85
CA SER A 3 30.17 -8.44 14.17
C SER A 3 29.24 -7.26 13.90
N ALA A 4 29.74 -6.02 13.96
CA ALA A 4 28.95 -4.82 13.65
C ALA A 4 28.31 -4.86 12.25
N VAL A 5 28.92 -5.60 11.32
CA VAL A 5 28.42 -5.84 9.97
C VAL A 5 27.17 -6.73 9.95
N GLU A 6 27.16 -7.81 10.74
CA GLU A 6 25.99 -8.69 10.85
C GLU A 6 24.79 -7.97 11.48
N VAL A 7 25.05 -7.13 12.49
CA VAL A 7 24.00 -6.33 13.14
C VAL A 7 23.42 -5.28 12.19
N ALA A 8 24.25 -4.66 11.35
CA ALA A 8 23.76 -3.72 10.33
C ALA A 8 22.93 -4.43 9.26
N PHE A 9 23.40 -5.58 8.77
CA PHE A 9 22.68 -6.38 7.78
C PHE A 9 21.31 -6.86 8.28
N MET A 10 21.23 -7.39 9.50
CA MET A 10 19.97 -7.84 10.11
C MET A 10 18.97 -6.70 10.33
N LYS A 11 19.44 -5.48 10.64
CA LYS A 11 18.57 -4.31 10.76
C LYS A 11 17.97 -3.92 9.41
N THR A 12 18.77 -3.91 8.35
CA THR A 12 18.32 -3.60 7.00
C THR A 12 17.30 -4.62 6.48
N GLU A 13 17.51 -5.92 6.75
CA GLU A 13 16.56 -6.97 6.39
C GLU A 13 15.20 -6.80 7.11
N SER A 14 15.23 -6.45 8.40
CA SER A 14 14.02 -6.19 9.19
C SER A 14 13.24 -4.96 8.69
N GLU A 15 13.94 -3.90 8.29
CA GLU A 15 13.35 -2.69 7.72
C GLU A 15 12.68 -2.96 6.36
N ILE A 16 13.34 -3.69 5.47
CA ILE A 16 12.78 -4.12 4.17
C ILE A 16 11.53 -4.98 4.39
N GLN A 17 11.59 -5.95 5.31
CA GLN A 17 10.47 -6.85 5.55
C GLN A 17 9.26 -6.11 6.13
N THR A 18 9.50 -5.12 6.99
CA THR A 18 8.45 -4.26 7.55
C THR A 18 7.82 -3.39 6.46
N ALA A 19 8.63 -2.77 5.60
CA ALA A 19 8.16 -1.95 4.49
C ALA A 19 7.35 -2.77 3.47
N LEU A 20 7.80 -3.98 3.14
CA LEU A 20 7.08 -4.91 2.28
C LEU A 20 5.73 -5.33 2.88
N ASN A 21 5.68 -5.61 4.18
CA ASN A 21 4.43 -5.96 4.85
C ASN A 21 3.42 -4.79 4.85
N ASN A 22 3.92 -3.55 5.01
CA ASN A 22 3.08 -2.35 4.94
C ASN A 22 2.54 -2.12 3.52
N GLU A 23 3.39 -2.24 2.49
CA GLU A 23 2.97 -2.15 1.08
C GLU A 23 1.91 -3.20 0.75
N ARG A 24 2.14 -4.47 1.13
CA ARG A 24 1.19 -5.57 0.87
C ARG A 24 -0.17 -5.35 1.53
N ARG A 25 -0.19 -4.81 2.75
CA ARG A 25 -1.44 -4.48 3.46
C ARG A 25 -2.19 -3.36 2.73
N ALA A 26 -1.48 -2.30 2.32
CA ALA A 26 -2.07 -1.20 1.58
C ALA A 26 -2.60 -1.67 0.20
N PHE A 27 -1.86 -2.53 -0.50
CA PHE A 27 -2.30 -3.14 -1.75
C PHE A 27 -3.56 -3.99 -1.58
N THR A 28 -3.61 -4.81 -0.52
CA THR A 28 -4.80 -5.62 -0.19
C THR A 28 -6.03 -4.72 0.06
N ARG A 29 -5.85 -3.62 0.79
CA ARG A 29 -6.92 -2.63 1.01
C ARG A 29 -7.37 -2.01 -0.31
N LYS A 30 -6.44 -1.55 -1.16
CA LYS A 30 -6.73 -1.01 -2.49
C LYS A 30 -7.56 -1.98 -3.33
N GLN A 31 -7.18 -3.27 -3.37
CA GLN A 31 -7.94 -4.29 -4.10
C GLN A 31 -9.36 -4.44 -3.54
N ALA A 32 -9.50 -4.52 -2.21
CA ALA A 32 -10.80 -4.63 -1.56
C ALA A 32 -11.71 -3.42 -1.87
N SER A 33 -11.19 -2.19 -1.78
CA SER A 33 -11.93 -0.97 -2.07
C SER A 33 -12.33 -0.87 -3.55
N PHE A 34 -11.47 -1.33 -4.47
CA PHE A 34 -11.81 -1.41 -5.89
C PHE A 34 -12.93 -2.41 -6.17
N PHE A 35 -12.91 -3.59 -5.55
CA PHE A 35 -14.01 -4.56 -5.70
C PHE A 35 -15.33 -4.02 -5.11
N ALA A 36 -15.28 -3.34 -3.96
CA ALA A 36 -16.46 -2.68 -3.39
C ALA A 36 -17.04 -1.63 -4.36
N LEU A 37 -16.18 -0.82 -4.98
CA LEU A 37 -16.58 0.15 -6.00
C LEU A 37 -17.21 -0.52 -7.23
N LEU A 38 -16.64 -1.63 -7.73
CA LEU A 38 -17.23 -2.37 -8.83
C LEU A 38 -18.63 -2.91 -8.49
N THR A 39 -18.82 -3.42 -7.27
CA THR A 39 -20.13 -3.91 -6.82
C THR A 39 -21.16 -2.80 -6.70
N SER A 40 -20.77 -1.60 -6.26
CA SER A 40 -21.70 -0.45 -6.17
C SER A 40 -22.21 -0.01 -7.55
N HIS A 41 -21.41 -0.23 -8.60
CA HIS A 41 -21.76 0.02 -10.00
C HIS A 41 -22.56 -1.13 -10.64
N SER A 42 -22.15 -2.38 -10.39
CA SER A 42 -22.75 -3.58 -11.01
C SER A 42 -24.18 -3.89 -10.52
N LEU A 43 -24.48 -3.65 -9.24
CA LEU A 43 -25.76 -4.02 -8.64
C LEU A 43 -26.92 -3.07 -9.03
N ARG A 44 -26.63 -1.95 -9.69
CA ARG A 44 -27.60 -0.87 -9.92
C ARG A 44 -28.15 -0.76 -11.34
N GLY A 45 -27.82 -1.65 -12.27
CA GLY A 45 -28.28 -1.66 -13.69
C GLY A 45 -29.24 -0.54 -14.12
N ASN A 46 -28.78 0.42 -14.94
CA ASN A 46 -29.50 1.61 -15.43
C ASN A 46 -30.19 2.50 -14.38
N ARG A 47 -30.14 2.19 -13.08
CA ARG A 47 -30.66 3.03 -12.00
C ARG A 47 -29.56 4.02 -11.61
N PRO A 48 -29.85 5.33 -11.51
CA PRO A 48 -28.90 6.29 -10.99
C PRO A 48 -28.38 5.84 -9.61
N PRO A 49 -27.09 6.06 -9.31
CA PRO A 49 -26.57 5.80 -7.97
C PRO A 49 -27.44 6.56 -6.95
N ALA A 50 -27.76 5.91 -5.83
CA ALA A 50 -28.13 6.65 -4.63
C ALA A 50 -26.81 7.28 -4.19
N THR A 51 -26.66 8.55 -4.52
CA THR A 51 -25.38 9.27 -4.67
C THR A 51 -24.43 9.04 -3.50
N GLN A 52 -24.95 9.00 -2.27
CA GLN A 52 -24.15 8.88 -1.05
C GLN A 52 -23.31 7.60 -0.93
N ASP A 53 -23.85 6.41 -1.25
CA ASP A 53 -23.10 5.15 -1.08
C ASP A 53 -22.00 4.98 -2.14
N THR A 54 -22.26 5.47 -3.35
CA THR A 54 -21.29 5.46 -4.44
C THR A 54 -20.17 6.46 -4.18
N ASP A 55 -20.51 7.68 -3.72
CA ASP A 55 -19.52 8.70 -3.34
C ASP A 55 -18.60 8.20 -2.21
N VAL A 56 -19.14 7.48 -1.22
CA VAL A 56 -18.35 6.87 -0.14
C VAL A 56 -17.39 5.80 -0.68
N ALA A 57 -17.87 4.92 -1.57
CA ALA A 57 -17.04 3.88 -2.18
C ALA A 57 -15.93 4.45 -3.08
N GLU A 58 -16.22 5.51 -3.84
CA GLU A 58 -15.24 6.21 -4.67
C GLU A 58 -14.16 6.88 -3.82
N ASN A 59 -14.56 7.59 -2.77
CA ASN A 59 -13.62 8.24 -1.86
C ASN A 59 -12.71 7.23 -1.16
N GLU A 60 -13.25 6.09 -0.70
CA GLU A 60 -12.44 5.04 -0.08
C GLU A 60 -11.48 4.38 -1.09
N ALA A 61 -11.91 4.16 -2.34
CA ALA A 61 -11.02 3.65 -3.40
C ALA A 61 -9.87 4.61 -3.70
N LEU A 62 -10.14 5.91 -3.80
CA LEU A 62 -9.11 6.95 -3.98
C LEU A 62 -8.14 7.05 -2.79
N ALA A 63 -8.68 6.98 -1.57
CA ALA A 63 -7.87 6.99 -0.36
C ALA A 63 -6.95 5.76 -0.28
N ALA A 64 -7.49 4.56 -0.57
CA ALA A 64 -6.72 3.32 -0.57
C ALA A 64 -5.65 3.29 -1.69
N GLU A 65 -5.93 3.86 -2.87
CA GLU A 65 -4.93 3.99 -3.92
C GLU A 65 -3.80 4.94 -3.52
N THR A 66 -4.14 6.09 -2.92
CA THR A 66 -3.15 7.08 -2.46
C THR A 66 -2.26 6.51 -1.37
N ASP A 67 -2.85 5.81 -0.40
CA ASP A 67 -2.12 5.12 0.68
C ASP A 67 -1.17 4.06 0.11
N TRP A 68 -1.64 3.21 -0.81
CA TRP A 68 -0.79 2.21 -1.47
C TRP A 68 0.39 2.85 -2.21
N LYS A 69 0.16 3.93 -2.98
CA LYS A 69 1.25 4.64 -3.68
C LYS A 69 2.30 5.18 -2.71
N ALA A 70 1.86 5.73 -1.58
CA ALA A 70 2.79 6.21 -0.55
C ALA A 70 3.63 5.06 0.02
N LYS A 71 3.03 3.88 0.25
CA LYS A 71 3.74 2.70 0.75
C LYS A 71 4.65 2.03 -0.28
N ASP A 72 4.29 2.03 -1.55
CA ASP A 72 5.18 1.58 -2.64
C ASP A 72 6.41 2.48 -2.76
N VAL A 73 6.24 3.81 -2.71
CA VAL A 73 7.37 4.76 -2.70
C VAL A 73 8.28 4.54 -1.50
N GLU A 74 7.70 4.40 -0.31
CA GLU A 74 8.46 4.13 0.93
C GLU A 74 9.25 2.82 0.83
N PHE A 75 8.62 1.74 0.35
CA PHE A 75 9.27 0.45 0.15
C PHE A 75 10.44 0.54 -0.84
N ARG A 76 10.23 1.16 -2.00
CA ARG A 76 11.29 1.33 -3.01
C ARG A 76 12.45 2.16 -2.48
N ARG A 77 12.18 3.22 -1.71
CA ARG A 77 13.22 4.00 -1.05
C ARG A 77 14.04 3.10 -0.13
N ILE A 78 13.41 2.37 0.78
CA ILE A 78 14.11 1.48 1.73
C ILE A 78 14.95 0.41 1.01
N VAL A 79 14.42 -0.17 -0.07
CA VAL A 79 15.17 -1.12 -0.90
C VAL A 79 16.38 -0.45 -1.56
N ASP A 80 16.22 0.74 -2.15
CA ASP A 80 17.34 1.45 -2.76
C ASP A 80 18.42 1.85 -1.74
N GLU A 81 18.02 2.32 -0.55
CA GLU A 81 18.94 2.63 0.55
C GLU A 81 19.69 1.37 1.01
N SER A 82 19.04 0.21 1.01
CA SER A 82 19.66 -1.06 1.40
C SER A 82 20.71 -1.55 0.39
N ILE A 83 20.48 -1.32 -0.91
CA ILE A 83 21.36 -1.74 -1.99
C ILE A 83 22.53 -0.76 -2.14
N THR A 84 22.26 0.54 -2.05
CA THR A 84 23.24 1.60 -2.34
C THR A 84 23.99 2.08 -1.10
N GLY A 85 23.47 1.83 0.11
CA GLY A 85 23.99 2.37 1.36
C GLY A 85 23.82 3.89 1.52
N ARG A 86 23.11 4.56 0.59
CA ARG A 86 22.85 6.01 0.65
C ARG A 86 21.46 6.24 1.19
N ARG A 87 21.32 7.16 2.14
CA ARG A 87 20.00 7.64 2.60
C ARG A 87 19.55 8.80 1.73
N HIS A 88 18.32 8.74 1.25
CA HIS A 88 17.69 9.72 0.36
C HIS A 88 16.59 10.50 1.06
#